data_AF-A0A2E5BNY8-F1
#
_entry.id   AF-A0A2E5BNY8-F1
#
_cell.length_a   1.000
_cell.length_b   1.000
_cell.length_c   1.000
_cell.angle_alpha   90.00
_cell.angle_beta   90.00
_cell.angle_gamma   90.00
#
_symmetry.space_group_name_H-M   'P 1'
#
loop_
_entity.id
_entity.type
_entity.pdbx_description
1 polymer ?
#
loop_
_entity_poly.entity_id
_entity_poly.type
_entity_poly.pdbx_seq_one_letter_code
_entity_poly.pdbx_strand_id
1 'polypeptide(L)'
;MLEQRIQSHSDFIRWLDAFLDGKDVPSEERVLLAGSSFDLVMEYQKAIVILVNSKIHGPAFAMMRSIREVFVRGVWLAKCATTDQVRSVRDGGKFPRTGTMIEAIEKTESYSGGPLSKMRKETRDWMHGMTHGGMEQIARRFSGVTIEPVFEENELVELLDFAFAHAALSGIEVCGLAGDGEGALGILEKVKSLTR
;
A
#
# COMPACT_ATOMS: atom_id res chain seq x y z
N MET A 1 -20.75 2.19 10.15
CA MET A 1 -19.31 2.31 10.50
C MET A 1 -18.47 2.54 9.25
N LEU A 2 -18.78 1.85 8.14
CA LEU A 2 -18.11 1.98 6.85
C LEU A 2 -18.17 3.38 6.24
N GLU A 3 -19.32 4.05 6.22
CA GLU A 3 -19.43 5.42 5.67
C GLU A 3 -18.50 6.41 6.37
N GLN A 4 -18.45 6.35 7.71
CA GLN A 4 -17.53 7.15 8.51
C GLN A 4 -16.06 6.83 8.18
N ARG A 5 -15.75 5.54 7.95
CA ARG A 5 -14.41 5.10 7.56
C ARG A 5 -14.02 5.59 6.17
N ILE A 6 -14.92 5.49 5.18
CA ILE A 6 -14.73 6.04 3.83
C ILE A 6 -14.47 7.55 3.89
N GLN A 7 -15.26 8.28 4.68
CA GLN A 7 -15.10 9.72 4.84
C GLN A 7 -13.74 10.07 5.46
N SER A 8 -13.38 9.43 6.58
CA SER A 8 -12.08 9.62 7.25
C SER A 8 -10.90 9.37 6.30
N HIS A 9 -10.97 8.31 5.49
CA HIS A 9 -9.94 7.98 4.51
C HIS A 9 -9.87 8.97 3.35
N SER A 10 -11.02 9.44 2.88
CA SER A 10 -11.09 10.49 1.86
C SER A 10 -10.49 11.81 2.34
N ASP A 11 -10.71 12.16 3.61
CA ASP A 11 -10.12 13.36 4.23
C ASP A 11 -8.62 13.22 4.43
N PHE A 12 -8.15 12.03 4.81
CA PHE A 12 -6.71 11.74 4.88
C PHE A 12 -6.05 11.82 3.50
N ILE A 13 -6.66 11.27 2.45
CA ILE A 13 -6.16 11.34 1.07
C ILE A 13 -5.96 12.80 0.66
N ARG A 14 -6.98 13.65 0.82
CA ARG A 14 -6.90 15.08 0.46
C ARG A 14 -5.81 15.80 1.23
N TRP A 15 -5.70 15.49 2.53
CA TRP A 15 -4.67 16.07 3.38
C TRP A 15 -3.27 15.61 2.94
N LEU A 16 -3.06 14.32 2.70
CA LEU A 16 -1.76 13.76 2.34
C LEU A 16 -1.29 14.28 0.98
N ASP A 17 -2.21 14.34 0.00
CA ASP A 17 -1.93 14.92 -1.31
C ASP A 17 -1.47 16.38 -1.17
N ALA A 18 -2.22 17.21 -0.45
CA ALA A 18 -1.85 18.61 -0.22
C ALA A 18 -0.58 18.77 0.62
N PHE A 19 -0.29 17.83 1.51
CA PHE A 19 0.87 17.85 2.39
C PHE A 19 2.17 17.50 1.64
N LEU A 20 2.11 16.56 0.70
CA LEU A 20 3.25 16.12 -0.09
C LEU A 20 3.44 16.92 -1.38
N ASP A 21 2.41 17.65 -1.83
CA ASP A 21 2.47 18.47 -3.04
C ASP A 21 3.67 19.43 -3.03
N GLY A 22 4.36 19.49 -4.17
CA GLY A 22 5.53 20.36 -4.36
C GLY A 22 6.78 20.02 -3.53
N LYS A 23 6.83 18.89 -2.81
CA LYS A 23 8.06 18.46 -2.13
C LYS A 23 9.12 18.03 -3.15
N ASP A 24 10.27 18.70 -3.10
CA ASP A 24 11.44 18.32 -3.88
C ASP A 24 12.10 17.06 -3.31
N VAL A 25 12.47 16.15 -4.21
CA VAL A 25 13.32 15.00 -3.91
C VAL A 25 14.58 15.07 -4.77
N PRO A 26 15.72 14.54 -4.30
CA PRO A 26 16.91 14.42 -5.13
C PRO A 26 16.59 13.74 -6.47
N SER A 27 17.09 14.29 -7.58
CA SER A 27 16.88 13.74 -8.93
C SER A 27 17.75 12.50 -9.22
N GLU A 28 17.96 11.66 -8.22
CA GLU A 28 18.68 10.39 -8.33
C GLU A 28 17.72 9.29 -8.79
N GLU A 29 18.18 8.41 -9.68
CA GLU A 29 17.33 7.34 -10.25
C GLU A 29 16.66 6.47 -9.19
N ARG A 30 17.41 6.14 -8.12
CA ARG A 30 16.90 5.39 -6.97
C ARG A 30 15.71 6.10 -6.33
N VAL A 31 15.88 7.40 -6.07
CA VAL A 31 14.90 8.24 -5.39
C VAL A 31 13.66 8.40 -6.25
N LEU A 32 13.82 8.65 -7.54
CA LEU A 32 12.71 8.80 -8.48
C LEU A 32 11.90 7.49 -8.60
N LEU A 33 12.55 6.34 -8.74
CA LEU A 33 11.86 5.05 -8.85
C LEU A 33 11.17 4.63 -7.54
N ALA A 34 11.82 4.86 -6.39
CA ALA A 34 11.21 4.61 -5.09
C ALA A 34 10.02 5.55 -4.86
N GLY A 35 10.20 6.86 -5.06
CA GLY A 35 9.15 7.88 -4.95
C GLY A 35 7.95 7.59 -5.82
N SER A 36 8.17 7.21 -7.09
CA SER A 36 7.09 6.83 -8.02
C SER A 36 6.34 5.58 -7.57
N SER A 37 7.02 4.65 -6.90
CA SER A 37 6.35 3.47 -6.31
C SER A 37 5.45 3.88 -5.14
N PHE A 38 5.90 4.81 -4.30
CA PHE A 38 5.12 5.32 -3.17
C PHE A 38 3.92 6.16 -3.65
N ASP A 39 4.09 6.96 -4.69
CA ASP A 39 2.99 7.68 -5.35
C ASP A 39 1.91 6.72 -5.87
N LEU A 40 2.32 5.65 -6.56
CA LEU A 40 1.40 4.62 -7.03
C LEU A 40 0.66 3.90 -5.88
N VAL A 41 1.30 3.72 -4.71
CA VAL A 41 0.63 3.18 -3.52
C VAL A 41 -0.47 4.13 -3.03
N MET A 42 -0.21 5.44 -3.01
CA MET A 42 -1.20 6.45 -2.64
C MET A 42 -2.35 6.50 -3.66
N GLU A 43 -2.06 6.37 -4.96
CA GLU A 43 -3.09 6.24 -6.00
C GLU A 43 -3.96 4.98 -5.81
N TYR A 44 -3.36 3.84 -5.47
CA TYR A 44 -4.12 2.63 -5.16
C TYR A 44 -5.04 2.79 -3.95
N GLN A 45 -4.66 3.58 -2.93
CA GLN A 45 -5.57 3.92 -1.85
C GLN A 45 -6.80 4.68 -2.37
N LYS A 46 -6.59 5.70 -3.21
CA LYS A 46 -7.68 6.47 -3.83
C LYS A 46 -8.64 5.57 -4.58
N ALA A 47 -8.09 4.67 -5.41
CA ALA A 47 -8.88 3.71 -6.16
C ALA A 47 -9.69 2.77 -5.25
N ILE A 48 -9.08 2.22 -4.20
CA ILE A 48 -9.77 1.36 -3.23
C ILE A 48 -10.94 2.10 -2.57
N VAL A 49 -10.73 3.33 -2.10
CA VAL A 49 -11.80 4.15 -1.49
C VAL A 49 -12.95 4.40 -2.47
N ILE A 50 -12.63 4.77 -3.72
CA ILE A 50 -13.65 5.00 -4.77
C ILE A 50 -14.43 3.72 -5.07
N LEU A 51 -13.76 2.58 -5.22
CA LEU A 51 -14.38 1.29 -5.52
C LEU A 51 -15.28 0.82 -4.38
N VAL A 52 -14.83 0.95 -3.12
CA VAL A 52 -15.64 0.62 -1.95
C VAL A 52 -16.88 1.52 -1.88
N ASN A 53 -16.71 2.84 -2.04
CA ASN A 53 -17.84 3.78 -2.05
C ASN A 53 -18.83 3.52 -3.20
N SER A 54 -18.34 3.01 -4.33
CA SER A 54 -19.16 2.66 -5.51
C SER A 54 -19.75 1.25 -5.44
N LYS A 55 -19.58 0.53 -4.33
CA LYS A 55 -20.01 -0.86 -4.13
C LYS A 55 -19.38 -1.87 -5.09
N ILE A 56 -18.19 -1.56 -5.61
CA ILE A 56 -17.38 -2.40 -6.51
C ILE A 56 -16.29 -3.12 -5.69
N HIS A 57 -16.71 -3.96 -4.74
CA HIS A 57 -15.82 -4.50 -3.70
C HIS A 57 -14.80 -5.52 -4.22
N GLY A 58 -15.19 -6.43 -5.13
CA GLY A 58 -14.30 -7.49 -5.62
C GLY A 58 -12.99 -6.96 -6.22
N PRO A 59 -13.04 -5.99 -7.15
CA PRO A 59 -11.84 -5.29 -7.64
C PRO A 59 -11.07 -4.54 -6.54
N ALA A 60 -11.76 -3.89 -5.58
CA ALA A 60 -11.10 -3.22 -4.47
C ALA A 60 -10.21 -4.18 -3.66
N PHE A 61 -10.72 -5.38 -3.36
CA PHE A 61 -9.95 -6.41 -2.67
C PHE A 61 -8.81 -6.99 -3.51
N ALA A 62 -8.99 -7.14 -4.83
CA ALA A 62 -7.92 -7.58 -5.72
C ALA A 62 -6.71 -6.63 -5.68
N MET A 63 -6.94 -5.32 -5.45
CA MET A 63 -5.87 -4.32 -5.34
C MET A 63 -5.04 -4.45 -4.05
N MET A 64 -5.52 -5.17 -3.03
CA MET A 64 -4.79 -5.35 -1.77
C MET A 64 -3.41 -6.02 -1.98
N ARG A 65 -3.29 -6.89 -2.99
CA ARG A 65 -2.00 -7.46 -3.37
C ARG A 65 -1.10 -6.44 -4.06
N SER A 66 -1.66 -5.66 -4.98
CA SER A 66 -0.92 -4.65 -5.75
C SER A 66 -0.33 -3.58 -4.84
N ILE A 67 -1.11 -3.04 -3.90
CA ILE A 67 -0.65 -1.99 -2.98
C ILE A 67 0.50 -2.47 -2.09
N ARG A 68 0.42 -3.70 -1.56
CA ARG A 68 1.51 -4.30 -0.78
C ARG A 68 2.77 -4.51 -1.61
N GLU A 69 2.62 -5.10 -2.81
CA GLU A 69 3.77 -5.43 -3.65
C GLU A 69 4.48 -4.17 -4.17
N VAL A 70 3.74 -3.12 -4.54
CA VAL A 70 4.34 -1.84 -4.94
C VAL A 70 5.01 -1.15 -3.75
N PHE A 71 4.40 -1.16 -2.56
CA PHE A 71 5.04 -0.64 -1.35
C PHE A 71 6.37 -1.34 -1.06
N VAL A 72 6.40 -2.68 -1.06
CA VAL A 72 7.63 -3.46 -0.88
C VAL A 72 8.69 -3.11 -1.93
N ARG A 73 8.30 -2.91 -3.19
CA ARG A 73 9.23 -2.48 -4.25
C ARG A 73 9.82 -1.10 -3.97
N GLY A 74 9.00 -0.14 -3.57
CA GLY A 74 9.43 1.21 -3.21
C GLY A 74 10.46 1.21 -2.08
N VAL A 75 10.17 0.52 -0.98
CA VAL A 75 11.09 0.41 0.17
C VAL A 75 12.39 -0.30 -0.23
N TRP A 76 12.30 -1.40 -1.00
CA TRP A 76 13.47 -2.12 -1.46
C TRP A 76 14.36 -1.27 -2.37
N LEU A 77 13.77 -0.51 -3.31
CA LEU A 77 14.51 0.44 -4.15
C LEU A 77 15.21 1.50 -3.30
N ALA A 78 14.49 2.10 -2.34
CA ALA A 78 15.03 3.15 -1.49
C ALA A 78 16.20 2.67 -0.63
N LYS A 79 16.11 1.47 -0.04
CA LYS A 79 17.00 1.08 1.08
C LYS A 79 17.90 -0.12 0.81
N CYS A 80 17.60 -0.95 -0.18
CA CYS A 80 18.23 -2.27 -0.31
C CYS A 80 18.88 -2.53 -1.68
N ALA A 81 18.27 -2.05 -2.76
CA ALA A 81 18.72 -2.33 -4.12
C ALA A 81 20.16 -1.83 -4.34
N THR A 82 20.98 -2.56 -5.08
CA THR A 82 22.26 -2.03 -5.56
C THR A 82 22.04 -1.07 -6.73
N THR A 83 23.04 -0.24 -7.06
CA THR A 83 22.97 0.66 -8.22
C THR A 83 22.68 -0.11 -9.53
N ASP A 84 23.29 -1.28 -9.71
CA ASP A 84 23.06 -2.12 -10.89
C ASP A 84 21.64 -2.68 -10.93
N GLN A 85 21.07 -3.02 -9.77
CA GLN A 85 19.68 -3.46 -9.67
C GLN A 85 18.69 -2.33 -9.97
N VAL A 86 18.95 -1.12 -9.48
CA VAL A 86 18.15 0.07 -9.79
C VAL A 86 18.15 0.32 -11.30
N ARG A 87 19.32 0.31 -11.94
CA ARG A 87 19.47 0.46 -13.39
C ARG A 87 18.76 -0.67 -14.16
N SER A 88 18.92 -1.91 -13.71
CA SER A 88 18.24 -3.06 -14.31
C SER A 88 16.73 -2.88 -14.31
N VAL A 89 16.13 -2.48 -13.18
CA VAL A 89 14.68 -2.24 -13.08
C VAL A 89 14.24 -1.07 -13.96
N ARG A 90 14.99 0.03 -13.97
CA ARG A 90 14.75 1.19 -14.85
C ARG A 90 14.65 0.75 -16.32
N ASP A 91 15.52 -0.16 -16.73
CA ASP A 91 15.62 -0.64 -18.11
C ASP A 91 14.65 -1.80 -18.43
N GLY A 92 13.63 -2.02 -17.59
CA GLY A 92 12.60 -3.05 -17.78
C GLY A 92 12.98 -4.43 -17.24
N GLY A 93 14.06 -4.52 -16.46
CA GLY A 93 14.45 -5.71 -15.71
C GLY A 93 13.42 -6.08 -14.65
N LYS A 94 13.46 -7.34 -14.21
CA LYS A 94 12.53 -7.85 -13.20
C LYS A 94 13.01 -7.48 -11.80
N PHE A 95 12.06 -7.09 -10.95
CA PHE A 95 12.31 -7.07 -9.51
C PHE A 95 12.65 -8.48 -8.99
N PRO A 96 13.42 -8.58 -7.88
CA PRO A 96 13.53 -9.83 -7.15
C PRO A 96 12.15 -10.34 -6.70
N ARG A 97 12.09 -11.61 -6.29
CA ARG A 97 10.87 -12.16 -5.70
C ARG A 97 10.49 -11.34 -4.46
N THR A 98 9.19 -11.11 -4.24
CA THR A 98 8.70 -10.32 -3.10
C THR A 98 9.23 -10.81 -1.75
N GLY A 99 9.37 -12.13 -1.57
CA GLY A 99 9.98 -12.69 -0.35
C GLY A 99 11.43 -12.26 -0.17
N THR A 100 12.24 -12.30 -1.23
CA THR A 100 13.64 -11.84 -1.21
C THR A 100 13.76 -10.34 -0.93
N MET A 101 12.86 -9.52 -1.47
CA MET A 101 12.83 -8.09 -1.16
C MET A 101 12.49 -7.86 0.32
N ILE A 102 11.48 -8.55 0.86
CA ILE A 102 11.11 -8.47 2.28
C ILE A 102 12.27 -8.88 3.19
N GLU A 103 12.93 -10.00 2.90
CA GLU A 103 14.10 -10.46 3.68
C GLU A 103 15.25 -9.43 3.69
N ALA A 104 15.42 -8.67 2.60
CA ALA A 104 16.42 -7.60 2.55
C ALA A 104 15.96 -6.37 3.33
N ILE A 105 14.69 -5.98 3.21
CA ILE A 105 14.09 -4.83 3.92
C ILE A 105 14.17 -5.04 5.43
N GLU A 106 13.83 -6.22 5.93
CA GLU A 106 13.78 -6.50 7.38
C GLU A 106 15.16 -6.63 8.04
N LYS A 107 16.24 -6.56 7.26
CA LYS A 107 17.61 -6.39 7.77
C LYS A 107 17.97 -4.92 8.00
N THR A 108 17.15 -3.98 7.53
CA THR A 108 17.30 -2.55 7.81
C THR A 108 16.73 -2.23 9.19
N GLU A 109 17.30 -1.23 9.87
CA GLU A 109 16.87 -0.82 11.21
C GLU A 109 15.36 -0.47 11.24
N SER A 110 14.90 0.31 10.25
CA SER A 110 13.53 0.82 10.14
C SER A 110 12.45 -0.25 10.01
N TYR A 111 12.80 -1.47 9.58
CA TYR A 111 11.87 -2.58 9.36
C TYR A 111 12.27 -3.86 10.09
N SER A 112 13.18 -3.76 11.07
CA SER A 112 13.61 -4.88 11.88
C SER A 112 12.44 -5.52 12.64
N GLY A 113 12.55 -6.82 12.97
CA GLY A 113 11.53 -7.54 13.76
C GLY A 113 10.51 -8.35 12.96
N GLY A 114 10.65 -8.44 11.63
CA GLY A 114 9.86 -9.36 10.82
C GLY A 114 8.38 -9.00 10.50
N PRO A 115 7.91 -7.74 10.57
CA PRO A 115 6.49 -7.43 10.38
C PRO A 115 5.98 -7.72 8.96
N LEU A 116 6.79 -7.51 7.92
CA LEU A 116 6.43 -7.75 6.52
C LEU A 116 6.41 -9.25 6.20
N SER A 117 7.37 -10.00 6.73
CA SER A 117 7.41 -11.46 6.62
C SER A 117 6.21 -12.10 7.29
N LYS A 118 5.85 -11.64 8.49
CA LYS A 118 4.65 -12.09 9.22
C LYS A 118 3.39 -11.83 8.40
N MET A 119 3.16 -10.58 8.00
CA MET A 119 2.00 -10.19 7.20
C MET A 119 1.91 -11.00 5.90
N ARG A 120 3.04 -11.16 5.19
CA ARG A 120 3.09 -11.96 3.96
C ARG A 120 2.69 -13.42 4.22
N LYS A 121 3.23 -14.04 5.27
CA LYS A 121 2.93 -15.44 5.60
C LYS A 121 1.44 -15.63 5.88
N GLU A 122 0.83 -14.69 6.58
CA GLU A 122 -0.58 -14.74 6.99
C GLU A 122 -1.55 -14.48 5.82
N THR A 123 -1.16 -13.64 4.84
CA THR A 123 -2.10 -13.13 3.83
C THR A 123 -1.81 -13.57 2.39
N ARG A 124 -0.69 -14.25 2.11
CA ARG A 124 -0.26 -14.56 0.73
C ARG A 124 -1.32 -15.29 -0.08
N ASP A 125 -1.81 -16.41 0.43
CA ASP A 125 -2.71 -17.30 -0.33
C ASP A 125 -4.09 -16.68 -0.48
N TRP A 126 -4.59 -16.05 0.59
CA TRP A 126 -5.84 -15.30 0.55
C TRP A 126 -5.80 -14.17 -0.48
N MET A 127 -4.73 -13.35 -0.49
CA MET A 127 -4.57 -12.29 -1.50
C MET A 127 -4.40 -12.84 -2.92
N HIS A 128 -3.78 -14.01 -3.07
CA HIS A 128 -3.67 -14.68 -4.36
C HIS A 128 -5.06 -15.04 -4.88
N GLY A 129 -5.90 -15.66 -4.05
CA GLY A 129 -7.29 -15.96 -4.37
C GLY A 129 -8.11 -14.72 -4.67
N MET A 130 -8.01 -13.66 -3.86
CA MET A 130 -8.70 -12.39 -4.10
C MET A 130 -8.28 -11.68 -5.39
N THR A 131 -7.06 -11.91 -5.88
CA THR A 131 -6.55 -11.27 -7.10
C THR A 131 -6.88 -12.05 -8.37
N HIS A 132 -6.81 -13.38 -8.31
CA HIS A 132 -6.86 -14.24 -9.49
C HIS A 132 -8.18 -15.03 -9.63
N GLY A 133 -9.22 -14.66 -8.89
CA GLY A 133 -10.50 -15.36 -8.94
C GLY A 133 -10.48 -16.72 -8.24
N GLY A 134 -9.72 -16.84 -7.14
CA GLY A 134 -9.81 -18.00 -6.24
C GLY A 134 -11.13 -18.03 -5.46
N MET A 135 -11.31 -19.07 -4.65
CA MET A 135 -12.55 -19.25 -3.89
C MET A 135 -12.80 -18.14 -2.88
N GLU A 136 -11.75 -17.49 -2.37
CA GLU A 136 -11.84 -16.28 -1.55
C GLU A 136 -12.62 -15.18 -2.27
N GLN A 137 -12.43 -15.02 -3.59
CA GLN A 137 -13.16 -14.03 -4.37
C GLN A 137 -14.50 -14.55 -4.87
N ILE A 138 -14.54 -15.78 -5.41
CA ILE A 138 -15.73 -16.37 -6.04
C ILE A 138 -16.82 -16.64 -5.01
N ALA A 139 -16.49 -17.11 -3.80
CA ALA A 139 -17.47 -17.36 -2.75
C ALA A 139 -18.20 -16.08 -2.32
N ARG A 140 -17.60 -14.90 -2.54
CA ARG A 140 -18.20 -13.58 -2.27
C ARG A 140 -19.05 -13.06 -3.43
N ARG A 141 -19.44 -13.94 -4.37
CA ARG A 141 -20.30 -13.62 -5.53
C ARG A 141 -21.67 -14.30 -5.48
N PHE A 142 -22.01 -14.99 -4.40
CA PHE A 142 -23.33 -15.57 -4.24
C PHE A 142 -23.76 -15.68 -2.78
N SER A 143 -25.07 -15.54 -2.52
CA SER A 143 -25.69 -15.69 -1.19
C SER A 143 -26.42 -17.04 -1.05
N GLY A 144 -25.82 -18.09 -1.64
CA GLY A 144 -26.36 -19.45 -1.71
C GLY A 144 -27.34 -19.67 -2.87
N VAL A 145 -28.28 -18.74 -3.10
CA VAL A 145 -29.32 -18.88 -4.13
C VAL A 145 -29.25 -17.84 -5.25
N THR A 146 -28.64 -16.69 -5.02
CA THR A 146 -28.52 -15.59 -5.99
C THR A 146 -27.06 -15.22 -6.22
N ILE A 147 -26.74 -14.75 -7.44
CA ILE A 147 -25.43 -14.20 -7.78
C ILE A 147 -25.44 -12.71 -7.43
N GLU A 148 -24.73 -12.35 -6.36
CA GLU A 148 -24.59 -10.98 -5.89
C GLU A 148 -23.30 -10.82 -5.07
N PRO A 149 -22.70 -9.61 -5.00
CA PRO A 149 -21.56 -9.38 -4.12
C PRO A 149 -21.94 -9.53 -2.65
N VAL A 150 -21.25 -10.41 -1.94
CA VAL A 150 -21.43 -10.63 -0.49
C VAL A 150 -20.11 -10.30 0.21
N PHE A 151 -20.07 -9.14 0.85
CA PHE A 151 -18.92 -8.66 1.62
C PHE A 151 -19.43 -8.06 2.91
N GLU A 152 -18.85 -8.47 4.03
CA GLU A 152 -19.24 -7.94 5.33
C GLU A 152 -18.67 -6.53 5.53
N GLU A 153 -19.39 -5.69 6.28
CA GLU A 153 -18.99 -4.29 6.51
C GLU A 153 -17.61 -4.20 7.18
N ASN A 154 -17.28 -5.13 8.08
CA ASN A 154 -15.98 -5.19 8.75
C ASN A 154 -14.84 -5.51 7.76
N GLU A 155 -15.05 -6.42 6.81
CA GLU A 155 -14.03 -6.73 5.79
C GLU A 155 -13.71 -5.48 4.95
N LEU A 156 -14.73 -4.68 4.63
CA LEU A 156 -14.56 -3.42 3.88
C LEU A 156 -13.80 -2.38 4.70
N VAL A 157 -14.07 -2.28 6.00
CA VAL A 157 -13.31 -1.42 6.92
C VAL A 157 -11.85 -1.87 7.01
N GLU A 158 -11.60 -3.18 7.14
CA GLU A 158 -10.24 -3.74 7.17
C GLU A 158 -9.47 -3.48 5.87
N LEU A 159 -10.11 -3.60 4.71
CA LEU A 159 -9.51 -3.26 3.42
C LEU A 159 -9.13 -1.78 3.33
N LEU A 160 -10.03 -0.89 3.78
CA LEU A 160 -9.76 0.54 3.83
C LEU A 160 -8.54 0.79 4.73
N ASP A 161 -8.57 0.32 5.98
CA ASP A 161 -7.48 0.53 6.96
C ASP A 161 -6.15 -0.04 6.48
N PHE A 162 -6.16 -1.16 5.77
CA PHE A 162 -4.98 -1.70 5.10
C PHE A 162 -4.42 -0.73 4.06
N ALA A 163 -5.27 -0.18 3.19
CA ALA A 163 -4.85 0.75 2.15
C ALA A 163 -4.32 2.07 2.75
N PHE A 164 -4.99 2.59 3.78
CA PHE A 164 -4.55 3.76 4.52
C PHE A 164 -3.19 3.58 5.18
N ALA A 165 -2.95 2.44 5.84
CA ALA A 165 -1.66 2.17 6.47
C ALA A 165 -0.52 2.19 5.43
N HIS A 166 -0.73 1.59 4.26
CA HIS A 166 0.27 1.58 3.18
C HIS A 166 0.53 2.97 2.60
N ALA A 167 -0.52 3.79 2.42
CA ALA A 167 -0.36 5.16 1.95
C ALA A 167 0.34 6.06 2.97
N ALA A 168 0.00 5.95 4.26
CA ALA A 168 0.67 6.69 5.33
C ALA A 168 2.15 6.32 5.42
N LEU A 169 2.49 5.02 5.38
CA LEU A 169 3.87 4.55 5.33
C LEU A 169 4.60 5.05 4.07
N SER A 170 3.92 5.07 2.93
CA SER A 170 4.48 5.61 1.68
C SER A 170 4.77 7.10 1.76
N GLY A 171 3.89 7.89 2.37
CA GLY A 171 4.14 9.32 2.63
C GLY A 171 5.33 9.55 3.56
N ILE A 172 5.48 8.73 4.61
CA ILE A 172 6.66 8.76 5.50
C ILE A 172 7.94 8.46 4.72
N GLU A 173 7.91 7.47 3.84
CA GLU A 173 9.06 7.13 2.99
C GLU A 173 9.38 8.24 1.98
N VAL A 174 8.37 8.92 1.40
CA VAL A 174 8.57 10.11 0.55
C VAL A 174 9.24 11.24 1.33
N CYS A 175 8.78 11.53 2.55
CA CYS A 175 9.46 12.50 3.43
C CYS A 175 10.91 12.08 3.72
N GLY A 176 11.17 10.78 3.95
CA GLY A 176 12.52 10.24 4.11
C GLY A 176 13.40 10.46 2.88
N LEU A 177 12.86 10.24 1.67
CA LEU A 177 13.55 10.51 0.40
C LEU A 177 13.87 12.01 0.21
N ALA A 178 13.00 12.88 0.70
CA ALA A 178 13.19 14.34 0.66
C ALA A 178 14.14 14.86 1.77
N GLY A 179 14.57 14.01 2.71
CA GLY A 179 15.30 14.46 3.91
C GLY A 179 14.44 15.26 4.90
N ASP A 180 13.11 15.16 4.79
CA ASP A 180 12.13 15.91 5.57
C ASP A 180 11.66 15.10 6.81
N GLY A 181 12.50 15.05 7.83
CA GLY A 181 12.20 14.34 9.08
C GLY A 181 11.00 14.89 9.84
N GLU A 182 10.81 16.22 9.83
CA GLU A 182 9.65 16.86 10.45
C GLU A 182 8.35 16.48 9.72
N GLY A 183 8.39 16.42 8.38
CA GLY A 183 7.23 16.00 7.60
C GLY A 183 6.82 14.56 7.87
N ALA A 184 7.80 13.65 8.02
CA ALA A 184 7.54 12.27 8.40
C ALA A 184 6.85 12.16 9.77
N LEU A 185 7.27 12.97 10.74
CA LEU A 185 6.62 13.05 12.06
C LEU A 185 5.20 13.62 11.96
N GLY A 186 4.98 14.64 11.13
CA GLY A 186 3.66 15.21 10.89
C GLY A 186 2.64 14.19 10.36
N ILE A 187 3.07 13.28 9.47
CA ILE A 187 2.21 12.18 9.00
C ILE A 187 1.89 11.21 10.14
N LEU A 188 2.86 10.84 10.97
CA LEU A 188 2.63 9.97 12.13
C LEU A 188 1.64 10.59 13.13
N GLU A 189 1.75 11.88 13.38
CA GLU A 189 0.81 12.61 14.24
C GLU A 189 -0.60 12.65 13.64
N LYS A 190 -0.70 12.90 12.33
CA LYS A 190 -1.98 12.86 11.62
C LYS A 190 -2.62 11.48 11.73
N VAL A 191 -1.87 10.40 11.54
CA VAL A 191 -2.36 9.01 11.70
C VAL A 191 -2.89 8.78 13.12
N LYS A 192 -2.13 9.18 14.15
CA LYS A 192 -2.55 9.06 15.56
C LYS A 192 -3.83 9.84 15.88
N SER A 193 -4.07 10.95 15.21
CA SER A 193 -5.28 11.75 15.38
C SER A 193 -6.55 11.09 14.82
N LEU A 194 -6.39 10.17 13.85
CA LEU A 194 -7.49 9.47 13.17
C LEU A 194 -7.79 8.07 13.74
N THR A 195 -6.91 7.57 14.61
CA THR A 195 -7.03 6.24 15.24
C THR A 195 -7.43 6.30 16.73
N ARG A 196 -7.63 7.50 17.27
CA ARG A 196 -8.24 7.75 18.59
C ARG A 196 -9.74 7.91 18.45
#